data_AF-A0A357AGS2-F1
#
_entry.id   AF-A0A357AGS2-F1
#
_cell.length_a   1.000
_cell.length_b   1.000
_cell.length_c   1.000
_cell.angle_alpha   90.00
_cell.angle_beta   90.00
_cell.angle_gamma   90.00
#
_symmetry.space_group_name_H-M   'P 1'
#
loop_
_entity.id
_entity.type
_entity.pdbx_description
1 polymer ?
#
loop_
_entity_poly.entity_id
_entity_poly.type
_entity_poly.pdbx_seq_one_letter_code
_entity_poly.pdbx_strand_id
1 'polypeptide(L)'
;GVDPCIFLRDFGDRIYHVHMKDVRVKPDGKAGILGSHIEFGDTRRGWNFVSLGHGNVDFDGMIRELNQMGYEGPLSVEWEDSGMERTFGAKEAYEFTQKINFAPSDRSFDSALRAK
;
A
#
# COMPACT_ATOMS: atom_id res chain seq x y z
N GLY A 1 -10.34 2.81 -9.83
CA GLY A 1 -9.18 3.66 -9.55
C GLY A 1 -8.02 3.19 -10.40
N VAL A 2 -6.80 3.59 -10.06
CA VAL A 2 -5.57 3.05 -10.67
C VAL A 2 -5.19 1.75 -9.94
N ASP A 3 -4.69 0.76 -10.67
CA ASP A 3 -4.05 -0.41 -10.08
C ASP A 3 -2.57 -0.07 -9.79
N PRO A 4 -2.15 -0.05 -8.50
CA PRO A 4 -0.80 0.36 -8.15
C PRO A 4 0.27 -0.61 -8.63
N CYS A 5 -0.03 -1.91 -8.73
CA CYS A 5 0.93 -2.92 -9.20
C CYS A 5 1.19 -2.75 -10.70
N ILE A 6 0.14 -2.50 -11.49
CA ILE A 6 0.30 -2.19 -12.92
C ILE A 6 1.07 -0.87 -13.11
N PHE A 7 0.74 0.16 -12.32
CA PHE A 7 1.47 1.43 -12.38
C PHE A 7 2.97 1.27 -12.10
N LEU A 8 3.31 0.52 -11.04
CA LEU A 8 4.70 0.21 -10.68
C LEU A 8 5.41 -0.55 -11.82
N ARG A 9 4.73 -1.51 -12.45
CA ARG A 9 5.28 -2.28 -13.56
C ARG A 9 5.56 -1.43 -14.79
N ASP A 10 4.63 -0.54 -15.14
CA ASP A 10 4.70 0.28 -16.35
C ASP A 10 5.71 1.43 -16.22
N PHE A 11 5.98 1.91 -15.00
CA PHE A 11 6.81 3.09 -14.74
C PHE A 11 8.01 2.83 -13.81
N GLY A 12 8.43 1.57 -13.63
CA GLY A 12 9.46 1.18 -12.66
C GLY A 12 10.78 1.95 -12.78
N ASP A 13 11.20 2.29 -13.99
CA ASP A 13 12.43 3.07 -14.26
C ASP A 13 12.33 4.58 -13.92
N ARG A 14 11.17 5.01 -13.42
CA ARG A 14 10.86 6.38 -12.99
C ARG A 14 10.33 6.45 -11.56
N ILE A 15 10.29 5.33 -10.83
CA ILE A 15 9.92 5.33 -9.40
C ILE A 15 11.16 5.69 -8.57
N TYR A 16 11.21 6.94 -8.09
CA TYR A 16 12.34 7.45 -7.30
C TYR A 16 12.12 7.40 -5.79
N HIS A 17 10.87 7.27 -5.36
CA HIS A 17 10.50 7.25 -3.95
C HIS A 17 9.14 6.59 -3.76
N VAL A 18 8.90 5.99 -2.59
CA VAL A 18 7.66 5.30 -2.25
C VAL A 18 7.12 5.81 -0.92
N HIS A 19 5.87 6.25 -0.93
CA HIS A 19 5.09 6.50 0.28
C HIS A 19 4.15 5.34 0.54
N MET A 20 4.27 4.74 1.72
CA MET A 20 3.32 3.80 2.28
C MET A 20 2.16 4.62 2.86
N LYS A 21 1.02 4.61 2.18
CA LYS A 21 -0.22 5.26 2.60
C LYS A 21 -1.40 4.37 2.25
N ASP A 22 -2.36 4.23 3.16
CA ASP A 22 -3.49 3.32 2.99
C ASP A 22 -4.81 4.07 2.92
N VAL A 23 -5.78 3.43 2.26
CA VAL A 23 -7.13 3.95 2.06
C VAL A 23 -8.12 2.82 2.20
N ARG A 24 -9.18 3.05 2.98
CA ARG A 24 -10.32 2.15 3.05
C ARG A 24 -11.43 2.68 2.17
N VAL A 25 -11.87 1.86 1.22
CA VAL A 25 -13.01 2.13 0.33
C VAL A 25 -14.22 1.35 0.84
N LYS A 26 -15.28 2.06 1.20
CA LYS A 26 -16.51 1.51 1.79
C LYS A 26 -17.73 2.06 1.05
N PRO A 27 -18.05 1.54 -0.14
CA PRO A 27 -19.26 1.94 -0.85
C PRO A 27 -20.48 1.33 -0.14
N ASP A 28 -21.43 2.18 0.26
CA ASP A 28 -22.68 1.79 0.92
C ASP A 28 -23.91 2.02 0.03
N GLY A 29 -23.68 2.37 -1.24
CA GLY A 29 -24.73 2.72 -2.21
C GLY A 29 -25.24 4.16 -2.10
N LYS A 30 -24.79 4.95 -1.11
CA LYS A 30 -25.13 6.37 -0.94
C LYS A 30 -23.91 7.26 -1.13
N ALA A 31 -22.77 6.84 -0.59
CA ALA A 31 -21.54 7.59 -0.63
C ALA A 31 -20.87 7.50 -2.01
N GLY A 32 -20.53 8.66 -2.58
CA GLY A 32 -19.86 8.76 -3.88
C GLY A 32 -18.33 8.81 -3.77
N ILE A 33 -17.64 8.57 -4.89
CA ILE A 33 -16.17 8.56 -4.97
C ILE A 33 -15.54 9.93 -4.68
N LEU A 34 -16.29 11.02 -4.87
CA LEU A 34 -15.80 12.39 -4.69
C LEU A 34 -15.77 12.82 -3.21
N GLY A 35 -16.28 12.01 -2.29
CA GLY A 35 -16.31 12.32 -0.85
C GLY A 35 -17.34 13.38 -0.44
N SER A 36 -18.10 13.94 -1.38
CA SER A 36 -19.25 14.83 -1.14
C SER A 36 -18.95 16.09 -0.32
N HIS A 37 -17.70 16.60 -0.35
CA HIS A 37 -17.24 17.72 0.49
C HIS A 37 -17.40 17.47 2.01
N ILE A 38 -17.57 16.22 2.43
CA ILE A 38 -17.61 15.84 3.84
C ILE A 38 -16.18 15.79 4.36
N GLU A 39 -15.94 16.18 5.62
CA GLU A 39 -14.62 16.13 6.23
C GLU A 39 -14.03 14.71 6.29
N PHE A 40 -12.70 14.60 6.24
CA PHE A 40 -12.02 13.31 6.44
C PHE A 40 -12.30 12.75 7.84
N GLY A 41 -12.43 11.42 7.94
CA GLY A 41 -12.81 10.73 9.17
C GLY A 41 -14.32 10.51 9.31
N ASP A 42 -15.15 11.28 8.61
CA ASP A 42 -16.59 11.04 8.60
C ASP A 42 -16.89 9.70 7.93
N THR A 43 -17.59 8.83 8.65
CA THR A 43 -17.87 7.45 8.22
C THR A 43 -18.91 7.35 7.09
N ARG A 44 -19.53 8.48 6.72
CA ARG A 44 -20.43 8.60 5.56
C ARG A 44 -19.68 8.80 4.24
N ARG A 45 -18.36 9.05 4.28
CA ARG A 45 -17.56 9.08 3.05
C ARG A 45 -17.41 7.68 2.47
N GLY A 46 -17.44 7.60 1.14
CA GLY A 46 -17.27 6.33 0.42
C GLY A 46 -15.85 5.78 0.50
N TRP A 47 -14.91 6.59 0.98
CA TRP A 47 -13.55 6.20 1.32
C TRP A 47 -12.95 7.20 2.32
N ASN A 48 -11.97 6.74 3.11
CA ASN A 48 -11.15 7.56 4.01
C ASN A 48 -9.71 7.04 4.05
N PHE A 49 -8.76 7.93 4.34
CA PHE A 49 -7.42 7.54 4.75
C PHE A 49 -7.48 6.80 6.09
N VAL A 50 -6.68 5.75 6.20
CA VAL A 50 -6.58 4.91 7.39
C VAL A 50 -5.14 4.50 7.64
N SER A 51 -4.82 4.14 8.88
CA SER A 51 -3.49 3.62 9.23
C SER A 51 -3.15 2.37 8.39
N LEU A 52 -1.86 2.18 8.11
CA LEU A 52 -1.39 1.08 7.25
C LEU A 52 -1.87 -0.29 7.76
N GLY A 53 -2.43 -1.09 6.85
CA GLY A 53 -2.95 -2.43 7.17
C GLY A 53 -4.43 -2.44 7.53
N HIS A 54 -5.07 -1.27 7.62
CA HIS A 54 -6.50 -1.15 7.84
C HIS A 54 -7.28 -0.85 6.55
N GLY A 55 -6.63 -0.55 5.43
CA GLY A 55 -7.32 -0.21 4.19
C GLY A 55 -7.41 -1.35 3.20
N ASN A 56 -7.37 -0.99 1.92
CA ASN A 56 -7.57 -1.89 0.79
C ASN A 56 -6.41 -1.87 -0.21
N VAL A 57 -5.33 -1.13 0.05
CA VAL A 57 -4.15 -1.12 -0.82
C VAL A 57 -3.46 -2.48 -0.77
N ASP A 58 -3.15 -3.05 -1.94
CA ASP A 58 -2.42 -4.32 -2.07
C ASP A 58 -0.92 -4.10 -1.88
N PHE A 59 -0.50 -3.96 -0.63
CA PHE A 59 0.92 -3.78 -0.33
C PHE A 59 1.77 -5.02 -0.61
N ASP A 60 1.24 -6.24 -0.49
CA ASP A 60 2.01 -7.46 -0.82
C ASP A 60 2.36 -7.48 -2.31
N GLY A 61 1.38 -7.20 -3.18
CA GLY A 61 1.60 -7.05 -4.61
C GLY A 61 2.61 -5.94 -4.93
N MET A 62 2.47 -4.77 -4.30
CA MET A 62 3.39 -3.65 -4.51
C MET A 62 4.83 -3.99 -4.12
N ILE A 63 5.06 -4.64 -2.97
CA ILE A 63 6.41 -5.06 -2.56
C ILE A 63 7.01 -6.04 -3.56
N ARG A 64 6.21 -6.94 -4.15
CA ARG A 64 6.69 -7.83 -5.22
C ARG A 64 7.10 -7.07 -6.46
N GLU A 65 6.32 -6.10 -6.93
CA GLU A 65 6.67 -5.28 -8.09
C GLU A 65 7.91 -4.41 -7.81
N LEU A 66 8.03 -3.82 -6.61
CA LEU A 66 9.22 -3.08 -6.17
C LEU A 66 10.48 -3.97 -6.18
N ASN A 67 10.34 -5.21 -5.70
CA ASN A 67 11.41 -6.20 -5.78
C ASN A 67 11.76 -6.57 -7.23
N GLN A 68 10.77 -6.75 -8.11
CA GLN A 68 11.00 -7.10 -9.52
C GLN A 68 11.70 -5.96 -10.29
N MET A 69 11.37 -4.70 -10.00
CA MET A 69 12.03 -3.55 -10.63
C MET A 69 13.40 -3.21 -10.00
N GLY A 70 13.79 -3.89 -8.90
CA GLY A 70 15.05 -3.61 -8.20
C GLY A 70 15.06 -2.26 -7.48
N TYR A 71 13.93 -1.84 -6.90
CA TYR A 71 13.87 -0.61 -6.12
C TYR A 71 14.60 -0.79 -4.77
N GLU A 72 15.66 -0.01 -4.55
CA GLU A 72 16.48 -0.05 -3.32
C GLU A 72 16.26 1.16 -2.39
N GLY A 73 15.33 2.04 -2.75
CA GLY A 73 15.01 3.22 -1.94
C GLY A 73 14.20 2.89 -0.68
N PRO A 74 13.99 3.87 0.21
CA PRO A 74 13.21 3.66 1.42
C PRO A 74 11.73 3.49 1.12
N LEU A 75 11.03 2.79 2.03
CA LEU A 75 9.57 2.80 2.14
C LEU A 75 9.18 3.82 3.22
N SER A 76 8.79 5.02 2.79
CA SER A 76 8.46 6.12 3.70
C SER A 76 7.02 5.98 4.20
N VAL A 77 6.79 5.96 5.50
CA VAL A 77 5.43 5.93 6.06
C VAL A 77 4.85 7.34 6.07
N GLU A 78 3.82 7.58 5.23
CA GLU A 78 3.02 8.80 5.28
C GLU A 78 1.73 8.51 6.05
N TRP A 79 1.75 8.76 7.36
CA TRP A 79 0.65 8.38 8.24
C TRP A 79 -0.50 9.41 8.22
N GLU A 80 -1.72 8.94 7.97
CA GLU A 80 -2.96 9.73 8.04
C GLU A 80 -4.17 8.86 8.40
N ASP A 81 -4.77 9.10 9.56
CA ASP A 81 -6.03 8.47 9.98
C ASP A 81 -6.76 9.36 11.00
N SER A 82 -7.92 9.89 10.64
CA SER A 82 -8.70 10.76 11.54
C SER A 82 -9.42 9.99 12.67
N GLY A 83 -9.50 8.67 12.57
CA GLY A 83 -10.13 7.79 13.55
C GLY A 83 -9.17 7.16 14.56
N MET A 84 -7.87 7.47 14.49
CA MET A 84 -6.83 6.82 15.29
C MET A 84 -5.90 7.86 15.94
N GLU A 85 -5.37 7.55 17.14
CA GLU A 85 -4.35 8.39 17.78
C GLU A 85 -3.04 8.29 16.99
N ARG A 86 -2.40 9.44 16.74
CA ARG A 86 -1.28 9.56 15.81
C ARG A 86 -0.06 8.73 16.18
N THR A 87 0.32 8.66 17.45
CA THR A 87 1.56 7.98 17.86
C THR A 87 1.38 6.48 17.92
N PHE A 88 0.19 6.03 18.34
CA PHE A 88 -0.26 4.65 18.25
C PHE A 88 -0.25 4.19 16.78
N GLY A 89 -0.93 4.95 15.91
CA GLY A 89 -1.03 4.60 14.49
C GLY A 89 0.33 4.64 13.78
N ALA A 90 1.17 5.63 14.06
CA ALA A 90 2.51 5.70 13.47
C ALA A 90 3.37 4.48 13.87
N LYS A 91 3.28 4.04 15.13
CA LYS A 91 3.98 2.84 15.60
C LYS A 91 3.47 1.58 14.88
N GLU A 92 2.15 1.38 14.85
CA GLU A 92 1.53 0.24 14.18
C GLU A 92 1.87 0.22 12.67
N ALA A 93 1.83 1.37 12.01
CA ALA A 93 2.15 1.51 10.60
C ALA A 93 3.62 1.18 10.29
N TYR A 94 4.55 1.58 11.17
CA TYR A 94 5.95 1.19 11.07
C TYR A 94 6.12 -0.33 11.21
N GLU A 95 5.49 -0.95 12.21
CA GLU A 95 5.54 -2.39 12.45
C GLU A 95 4.93 -3.17 11.28
N PHE A 96 3.80 -2.70 10.73
CA PHE A 96 3.19 -3.26 9.54
C PHE A 96 4.15 -3.20 8.34
N THR A 97 4.73 -2.02 8.06
CA THR A 97 5.67 -1.83 6.94
C THR A 97 6.88 -2.76 7.06
N GLN A 98 7.46 -2.90 8.25
CA GLN A 98 8.55 -3.84 8.51
C GLN A 98 8.14 -5.29 8.22
N LYS A 99 6.93 -5.69 8.64
CA LYS A 99 6.43 -7.05 8.44
C LYS A 99 6.26 -7.41 6.97
N ILE A 100 5.82 -6.47 6.14
CA ILE A 100 5.55 -6.73 4.72
C ILE A 100 6.74 -6.45 3.80
N ASN A 101 7.80 -5.78 4.28
CA ASN A 101 9.00 -5.50 3.51
C ASN A 101 9.93 -6.72 3.45
N PHE A 102 9.53 -7.75 2.72
CA PHE A 102 10.32 -8.97 2.53
C PHE A 102 11.24 -8.87 1.30
N ALA A 103 12.38 -9.56 1.39
CA ALA A 103 13.28 -9.74 0.25
C ALA A 103 12.71 -10.78 -0.73
N PRO A 104 12.98 -10.64 -2.05
CA PRO A 104 12.67 -11.70 -3.01
C PRO A 104 13.52 -12.95 -2.75
N SER A 105 13.09 -14.10 -3.26
CA SER A 105 13.90 -15.33 -3.18
C SER A 105 15.17 -15.21 -4.03
N ASP A 106 16.26 -15.78 -3.52
CA ASP A 106 17.55 -15.94 -4.21
C ASP A 106 17.53 -17.03 -5.29
N ARG A 107 16.44 -17.79 -5.41
CA ARG A 107 16.33 -18.95 -6.30
C ARG A 107 15.13 -18.83 -7.22
N SER A 108 15.35 -19.13 -8.49
CA SER A 108 14.26 -19.38 -9.42
C SER A 108 13.60 -20.71 -9.07
N PHE A 109 12.34 -20.65 -8.68
CA PHE A 109 11.52 -21.83 -8.34
C PHE A 109 11.49 -22.82 -9.52
N ASP A 110 11.20 -22.34 -10.72
CA ASP A 110 11.12 -23.20 -11.93
C ASP A 110 12.46 -23.82 -12.29
N SER A 111 13.56 -23.09 -12.11
CA SER A 111 14.90 -23.63 -12.35
C SER A 111 15.23 -24.79 -11.40
N ALA A 112 14.73 -24.76 -10.17
CA ALA A 112 14.94 -25.82 -9.19
C ALA A 112 14.18 -27.12 -9.52
N LEU A 113 13.11 -27.03 -10.31
CA LEU A 113 12.27 -28.18 -10.69
C LEU A 113 12.66 -28.80 -12.04
N ARG A 114 13.51 -28.13 -12.83
CA ARG A 114 14.08 -28.72 -14.05
C ARG A 114 15.10 -29.79 -13.65
N ALA A 115 14.66 -31.06 -13.67
CA ALA A 115 15.56 -32.20 -13.55
C ALA A 115 16.62 -32.17 -14.67
N LYS A 116 17.85 -32.57 -14.33
CA LYS A 116 18.94 -32.75 -15.30
C LYS A 116 18.64 -33.88 -16.28
#